data_AF-A0AAW0DHC6-F1
#
_entry.id   AF-A0AAW0DHC6-F1
#
_cell.length_a   1.000
_cell.length_b   1.000
_cell.length_c   1.000
_cell.angle_alpha   90.00
_cell.angle_beta   90.00
_cell.angle_gamma   90.00
#
_symmetry.space_group_name_H-M   'P 1'
#
loop_
_entity.id
_entity.type
_entity.pdbx_description
1 polymer ?
#
loop_
_entity_poly.entity_id
_entity_poly.type
_entity_poly.pdbx_seq_one_letter_code
_entity_poly.pdbx_strand_id
1 'polypeptide(L)'
;MSGIGSFISSFFSTTHADAEEEKPADTNEQADANAEETPKEEEAEEEEPEDEHPKIREECQSSPSCAPLKHHFEKCEEKVRAGKGTKGEDCVEEMCSMMHCSEACAAPKLFSKLR
;
A
#
# COMPACT_ATOMS: atom_id res chain seq x y z
N MET A 1 -7.94 -11.57 -46.13
CA MET A 1 -8.32 -10.19 -45.79
C MET A 1 -7.57 -9.83 -44.51
N SER A 2 -6.56 -8.97 -44.64
CA SER A 2 -5.66 -8.58 -43.54
C SER A 2 -6.44 -8.09 -42.34
N GLY A 3 -6.22 -8.73 -41.20
CA GLY A 3 -6.99 -8.55 -39.98
C GLY A 3 -6.72 -7.21 -39.32
N ILE A 4 -7.79 -6.65 -38.77
CA ILE A 4 -7.87 -5.46 -37.91
C ILE A 4 -6.84 -5.48 -36.76
N GLY A 5 -6.32 -6.66 -36.40
CA GLY A 5 -5.29 -6.85 -35.37
C GLY A 5 -3.94 -6.17 -35.69
N SER A 6 -3.60 -5.93 -36.95
CA SER A 6 -2.33 -5.29 -37.31
C SER A 6 -2.31 -3.79 -37.00
N PHE A 7 -3.47 -3.12 -36.92
CA PHE A 7 -3.57 -1.69 -36.62
C PHE A 7 -3.54 -1.39 -35.11
N ILE A 8 -4.05 -2.30 -34.28
CA ILE A 8 -4.07 -2.11 -32.82
C ILE A 8 -2.67 -2.37 -32.22
N SER A 9 -1.85 -3.18 -32.89
CA SER A 9 -0.47 -3.48 -32.46
C SER A 9 0.52 -2.32 -32.65
N SER A 10 0.22 -1.32 -33.49
CA SER A 10 1.10 -0.15 -33.67
C SER A 10 0.83 1.00 -32.70
N PHE A 11 -0.32 1.00 -32.02
CA PHE A 11 -0.71 2.09 -31.11
C PHE A 11 -0.34 1.83 -29.65
N PHE A 12 -0.14 0.56 -29.27
CA PHE A 12 0.33 0.17 -27.96
C PHE A 12 1.66 -0.56 -28.14
N SER A 13 2.77 0.12 -27.85
CA SER A 13 4.07 -0.54 -27.69
C SER A 13 3.92 -1.55 -26.55
N THR A 14 3.73 -2.82 -26.89
CA THR A 14 3.72 -3.89 -25.90
C THR A 14 5.15 -3.99 -25.37
N THR A 15 5.38 -3.43 -24.18
CA THR A 15 6.60 -3.68 -23.43
C THR A 15 6.49 -5.10 -22.90
N HIS A 16 7.30 -6.00 -23.45
CA HIS A 16 7.38 -7.37 -22.96
C HIS A 16 8.01 -7.33 -21.55
N ALA A 17 7.19 -7.58 -20.53
CA ALA A 17 7.71 -7.94 -19.22
C ALA A 17 8.10 -9.42 -19.31
N ASP A 18 9.39 -9.69 -19.39
CA ASP A 18 9.98 -11.03 -19.36
C ASP A 18 9.74 -11.60 -17.95
N ALA A 19 8.64 -12.32 -17.79
CA ALA A 19 8.38 -13.14 -16.61
C ALA A 19 8.64 -14.58 -17.05
N GLU A 20 9.88 -15.03 -16.82
CA GLU A 20 10.27 -16.42 -17.02
C GLU A 20 9.33 -17.34 -16.23
N GLU A 21 8.64 -18.21 -16.97
CA GLU A 21 7.76 -19.25 -16.47
C GLU A 21 8.64 -20.48 -16.15
N GLU A 22 9.06 -20.67 -14.89
CA GLU A 22 9.69 -21.92 -14.45
C GLU A 22 8.71 -22.82 -13.70
N LYS A 23 8.45 -24.00 -14.27
CA LYS A 23 7.71 -25.12 -13.68
C LYS A 23 8.64 -26.09 -12.93
N PRO A 24 8.13 -26.83 -11.93
CA PRO A 24 8.91 -27.57 -10.93
C PRO A 24 9.20 -29.04 -11.31
N ALA A 25 10.29 -29.61 -10.76
CA ALA A 25 10.54 -31.06 -10.55
C ALA A 25 11.77 -31.22 -9.63
N ASP A 26 11.64 -31.61 -8.35
CA ASP A 26 11.47 -32.97 -7.78
C ASP A 26 12.76 -33.84 -7.71
N THR A 27 13.31 -33.88 -6.49
CA THR A 27 13.90 -35.01 -5.72
C THR A 27 15.11 -35.82 -6.22
N ASN A 28 16.20 -35.80 -5.43
CA ASN A 28 16.84 -37.03 -4.92
C ASN A 28 17.70 -36.80 -3.65
N GLU A 29 17.44 -37.61 -2.63
CA GLU A 29 18.13 -37.70 -1.34
C GLU A 29 19.52 -38.36 -1.45
N GLN A 30 20.49 -37.94 -0.62
CA GLN A 30 21.25 -38.88 0.25
C GLN A 30 22.20 -38.18 1.23
N ALA A 31 21.88 -38.38 2.52
CA ALA A 31 22.73 -38.95 3.57
C ALA A 31 24.03 -38.25 4.04
N ASP A 32 23.89 -37.67 5.24
CA ASP A 32 24.62 -38.02 6.48
C ASP A 32 25.92 -37.30 6.89
N ALA A 33 25.91 -37.01 8.20
CA ALA A 33 27.04 -36.80 9.12
C ALA A 33 27.89 -35.51 9.03
N ASN A 34 27.44 -34.45 9.71
CA ASN A 34 28.22 -33.95 10.84
C ASN A 34 27.35 -33.14 11.82
N ALA A 35 27.15 -33.69 13.01
CA ALA A 35 26.65 -32.95 14.15
C ALA A 35 27.79 -32.10 14.70
N GLU A 36 27.77 -30.81 14.41
CA GLU A 36 28.50 -29.81 15.17
C GLU A 36 27.45 -28.93 15.84
N GLU A 37 27.39 -28.98 17.17
CA GLU A 37 26.58 -28.10 18.01
C GLU A 37 26.96 -26.65 17.70
N THR A 38 26.19 -26.01 16.83
CA THR A 38 26.16 -24.55 16.76
C THR A 38 25.43 -24.07 18.02
N PRO A 39 26.03 -23.20 18.84
CA PRO A 39 25.29 -22.54 19.89
C PRO A 39 24.09 -21.88 19.22
N LYS A 40 22.89 -22.17 19.74
CA LYS A 40 21.69 -21.39 19.46
C LYS A 40 21.96 -20.00 20.04
N GLU A 41 22.69 -19.19 19.27
CA GLU A 41 22.72 -17.76 19.38
C GLU A 41 21.25 -17.37 19.32
N GLU A 42 20.72 -16.96 20.46
CA GLU A 42 19.44 -16.27 20.53
C GLU A 42 19.56 -15.13 19.53
N GLU A 43 19.00 -15.31 18.33
CA GLU A 43 18.62 -14.22 17.46
C GLU A 43 17.73 -13.33 18.33
N ALA A 44 18.35 -12.32 18.93
CA ALA A 44 17.66 -11.14 19.34
C ALA A 44 16.93 -10.68 18.08
N GLU A 45 15.63 -10.95 17.99
CA GLU A 45 14.75 -10.30 17.03
C GLU A 45 15.08 -8.82 17.12
N GLU A 46 15.81 -8.29 16.14
CA GLU A 46 15.97 -6.86 15.97
C GLU A 46 14.54 -6.32 15.80
N GLU A 47 14.01 -5.69 16.84
CA GLU A 47 12.70 -5.04 16.81
C GLU A 47 12.76 -3.99 15.68
N GLU A 48 12.12 -4.31 14.55
CA GLU A 48 12.08 -3.43 13.39
C GLU A 48 11.45 -2.10 13.82
N PRO A 49 12.05 -0.94 13.48
CA PRO A 49 11.52 0.34 13.90
C PRO A 49 10.09 0.54 13.37
N GLU A 50 9.15 0.84 14.27
CA GLU A 50 7.75 1.08 13.92
C GLU A 50 7.60 2.29 12.96
N ASP A 51 6.73 2.17 11.97
CA ASP A 51 6.40 3.29 11.08
C ASP A 51 5.68 4.39 11.85
N GLU A 52 6.30 5.57 11.97
CA GLU A 52 5.72 6.71 12.68
C GLU A 52 4.63 7.43 11.84
N HIS A 53 4.51 7.15 10.54
CA HIS A 53 3.58 7.83 9.65
C HIS A 53 2.09 7.69 10.04
N PRO A 54 1.55 6.51 10.40
CA PRO A 54 0.15 6.37 10.79
C PRO A 54 -0.22 7.24 11.99
N LYS A 55 0.66 7.28 13.01
CA LYS A 55 0.49 8.11 14.19
C LYS A 55 0.49 9.60 13.86
N ILE A 56 1.46 10.06 13.08
CA ILE A 56 1.55 11.46 12.65
C ILE A 56 0.33 11.87 11.82
N ARG A 57 -0.12 10.98 10.93
CA ARG A 57 -1.30 11.21 10.08
C ARG A 57 -2.57 11.34 10.91
N GLU A 58 -2.79 10.49 11.90
CA GLU A 58 -3.96 10.55 12.78
C GLU A 58 -3.98 11.83 13.63
N GLU A 59 -2.83 12.23 14.19
CA GLU A 59 -2.67 13.51 14.89
C GLU A 59 -3.01 14.69 13.98
N CYS A 60 -2.52 14.67 12.72
CA CYS A 60 -2.80 15.72 11.74
C CYS A 60 -4.27 15.74 11.29
N GLN A 61 -4.92 14.58 11.13
CA GLN A 61 -6.36 14.50 10.83
C GLN A 61 -7.22 15.04 11.98
N SER A 62 -6.76 14.88 13.22
CA SER A 62 -7.45 15.35 14.42
C SER A 62 -7.13 16.81 14.77
N SER A 63 -6.27 17.47 13.98
CA SER A 63 -5.91 18.87 14.19
C SER A 63 -7.11 19.80 13.96
N PRO A 64 -7.16 20.99 14.61
CA PRO A 64 -8.27 21.92 14.45
C PRO A 64 -8.52 22.36 12.99
N SER A 65 -7.48 22.40 12.16
CA SER A 65 -7.58 22.76 10.74
C SER A 65 -8.14 21.63 9.87
N CYS A 66 -7.92 20.37 10.22
CA CYS A 66 -8.31 19.22 9.40
C CYS A 66 -9.50 18.42 9.96
N ALA A 67 -9.79 18.53 11.26
CA ALA A 67 -10.90 17.84 11.92
C ALA A 67 -12.28 18.10 11.27
N PRO A 68 -12.60 19.33 10.80
CA PRO A 68 -13.85 19.55 10.07
C PRO A 68 -13.92 18.74 8.77
N LEU A 69 -12.80 18.65 8.03
CA LEU A 69 -12.72 17.90 6.78
C LEU A 69 -12.82 16.39 7.02
N LYS A 70 -12.18 15.90 8.08
CA LYS A 70 -12.35 14.51 8.55
C LYS A 70 -13.81 14.20 8.86
N HIS A 71 -14.49 15.08 9.59
CA HIS A 71 -15.91 14.92 9.89
C HIS A 71 -16.80 14.90 8.64
N HIS A 72 -16.49 15.72 7.61
CA HIS A 72 -17.20 15.66 6.32
C HIS A 72 -17.01 14.31 5.63
N PHE A 73 -15.78 13.79 5.62
CA PHE A 73 -15.48 12.48 5.07
C PHE A 73 -16.23 11.36 5.80
N GLU A 74 -16.15 11.29 7.13
CA GLU A 74 -16.84 10.28 7.94
C GLU A 74 -18.36 10.31 7.73
N LYS A 75 -18.93 11.51 7.60
CA LYS A 75 -20.36 11.68 7.32
C LYS A 75 -20.74 11.22 5.91
N CYS A 76 -19.88 11.45 4.91
CA CYS A 76 -20.08 10.90 3.57
C CYS A 76 -20.07 9.37 3.63
N GLU A 77 -19.05 8.77 4.28
CA GLU A 77 -18.93 7.32 4.41
C GLU A 77 -20.14 6.70 5.11
N GLU A 78 -20.62 7.32 6.20
CA GLU A 78 -21.84 6.87 6.89
C GLU A 78 -23.04 6.86 5.94
N LYS A 79 -23.22 7.93 5.16
CA LYS A 79 -24.34 8.07 4.22
C LYS A 79 -24.27 7.05 3.09
N VAL A 80 -23.10 6.87 2.48
CA VAL A 80 -22.88 5.91 1.39
C VAL A 80 -23.05 4.47 1.90
N ARG A 81 -22.43 4.14 3.05
CA ARG A 81 -22.56 2.81 3.67
C ARG A 81 -23.99 2.50 4.11
N ALA A 82 -24.76 3.51 4.51
CA ALA A 82 -26.18 3.35 4.83
C ALA A 82 -27.09 3.23 3.60
N GLY A 83 -26.56 3.29 2.38
CA GLY A 83 -27.36 3.29 1.15
C GLY A 83 -28.23 4.54 0.98
N LYS A 84 -27.92 5.61 1.72
CA LYS A 84 -28.61 6.91 1.67
C LYS A 84 -27.93 7.90 0.72
N GLY A 85 -26.82 7.48 0.10
CA GLY A 85 -26.16 8.22 -0.95
C GLY A 85 -26.98 8.25 -2.24
N THR A 86 -26.66 9.19 -3.11
CA THR A 86 -27.18 9.24 -4.47
C THR A 86 -26.60 8.12 -5.32
N LYS A 87 -27.23 7.79 -6.45
CA LYS A 87 -26.79 6.70 -7.32
C LYS A 87 -25.40 7.02 -7.89
N GLY A 88 -24.41 6.21 -7.52
CA GLY A 88 -23.01 6.41 -7.94
C GLY A 88 -22.27 7.43 -7.10
N GLU A 89 -22.81 7.82 -5.94
CA GLU A 89 -22.08 8.65 -4.98
C GLU A 89 -20.90 7.89 -4.38
N ASP A 90 -19.74 8.55 -4.38
CA ASP A 90 -18.55 8.15 -3.66
C ASP A 90 -18.07 9.31 -2.75
N CYS A 91 -17.10 9.03 -1.89
CA CYS A 91 -16.56 10.00 -0.93
C CYS A 91 -15.13 10.45 -1.28
N VAL A 92 -14.76 10.36 -2.56
CA VAL A 92 -13.38 10.63 -3.00
C VAL A 92 -13.05 12.12 -2.88
N GLU A 93 -14.03 13.01 -3.08
CA GLU A 93 -13.83 14.45 -2.91
C GLU A 93 -13.51 14.81 -1.44
N GLU A 94 -14.31 14.31 -0.49
CA GLU A 94 -14.09 14.54 0.93
C GLU A 94 -12.80 13.87 1.41
N MET A 95 -12.48 12.67 0.92
CA MET A 95 -11.21 11.99 1.19
C MET A 95 -10.03 12.85 0.71
N CYS A 96 -10.05 13.32 -0.54
CA CYS A 96 -8.98 14.16 -1.10
C CYS A 96 -8.83 15.47 -0.32
N SER A 97 -9.93 16.08 0.10
CA SER A 97 -9.92 17.31 0.90
C SER A 97 -9.29 17.09 2.29
N MET A 98 -9.70 16.02 2.99
CA MET A 98 -9.12 15.64 4.28
C MET A 98 -7.62 15.30 4.13
N MET A 99 -7.27 14.48 3.14
CA MET A 99 -5.89 14.07 2.89
C MET A 99 -5.01 15.26 2.52
N HIS A 100 -5.47 16.17 1.66
CA HIS A 100 -4.70 17.36 1.32
C HIS A 100 -4.32 18.17 2.56
N CYS A 101 -5.25 18.32 3.51
CA CYS A 101 -4.98 18.97 4.78
C CYS A 101 -4.03 18.17 5.67
N SER A 102 -4.29 16.87 5.86
CA SER A 102 -3.49 16.02 6.75
C SER A 102 -2.06 15.85 6.25
N GLU A 103 -1.86 15.67 4.95
CA GLU A 103 -0.54 15.50 4.35
C GLU A 103 0.29 16.79 4.42
N ALA A 104 -0.33 17.97 4.24
CA ALA A 104 0.36 19.24 4.43
C ALA A 104 0.88 19.40 5.88
N CYS A 105 0.14 18.87 6.86
CA CYS A 105 0.57 18.82 8.27
C CYS A 105 1.60 17.71 8.54
N ALA A 106 1.43 16.54 7.93
CA ALA A 106 2.23 15.35 8.22
C ALA A 106 3.62 15.40 7.58
N ALA A 107 3.73 15.91 6.35
CA ALA A 107 4.98 15.93 5.58
C ALA A 107 6.19 16.47 6.37
N PRO A 108 6.17 17.71 6.92
CA PRO A 108 7.34 18.22 7.64
C PRO A 108 7.67 17.43 8.93
N LYS A 109 6.66 16.84 9.57
CA LYS A 109 6.85 16.02 10.78
C LYS A 109 7.47 14.68 10.44
N LEU A 110 6.94 14.00 9.42
CA LEU A 110 7.42 12.68 8.99
C LEU A 110 8.88 12.76 8.51
N PHE A 111 9.21 13.71 7.63
CA PHE A 111 10.59 13.86 7.14
C PHE A 111 11.59 14.30 8.22
N SER A 112 11.15 14.80 9.38
CA SER A 112 12.03 15.07 10.52
C SER A 112 12.42 13.81 11.30
N LYS A 113 11.69 12.71 11.08
CA LYS A 113 11.85 11.43 11.78
C LYS A 113 12.59 10.39 10.96
N LEU A 114 12.42 10.44 9.64
CA LEU A 114 13.17 9.62 8.69
C LEU A 114 14.63 10.07 8.67
N ARG A 115 15.57 9.12 8.81
CA ARG A 115 17.03 9.34 8.75
C ARG A 115 17.65 8.59 7.60
#